data_AF-A0A2V7X2P5-F1
#
_entry.id   AF-A0A2V7X2P5-F1
#
_cell.length_a   1.000
_cell.length_b   1.000
_cell.length_c   1.000
_cell.angle_alpha   90.00
_cell.angle_beta   90.00
_cell.angle_gamma   90.00
#
_symmetry.space_group_name_H-M   'P 1'
#
loop_
_entity.id
_entity.type
_entity.pdbx_description
1 polymer ?
#
loop_
_entity_poly.entity_id
_entity_poly.type
_entity_poly.pdbx_seq_one_letter_code
_entity_poly.pdbx_strand_id
1 'polypeptide(L)'
;MKIPLILLVLSVAAVSACNKSTAPSTSPESSTPSVSKPHDGVQQKLAEYAGASAADCGRLDVRANEAQTKSAGDCAMQASQGKKPFYVAYDMPGMSVGVAGNAEGKLFTVQSQGGSVTGGDCPSQLRVAASGRVTCFAPGDMGSMSGSHAAGTMSPGAANPHAGGSKPPNK
;
A
#
# COMPACT_ATOMS: atom_id res chain seq x y z
N MET A 1 -22.64 10.41 -44.40
CA MET A 1 -23.06 8.99 -44.31
C MET A 1 -22.52 8.24 -45.52
N LYS A 2 -21.61 7.29 -45.29
CA LYS A 2 -21.16 6.30 -46.28
C LYS A 2 -20.71 5.06 -45.50
N ILE A 3 -21.41 3.96 -45.74
CA ILE A 3 -21.22 2.61 -45.16
C ILE A 3 -20.32 1.82 -46.12
N PRO A 4 -19.40 1.00 -45.59
CA PRO A 4 -19.13 -0.33 -46.15
C PRO A 4 -19.33 -1.38 -45.03
N LEU A 5 -20.32 -2.28 -45.08
CA LEU A 5 -20.41 -3.52 -45.89
C LEU A 5 -19.10 -4.34 -45.80
N ILE A 6 -18.86 -5.12 -44.74
CA ILE A 6 -19.33 -6.50 -44.44
C ILE A 6 -18.34 -7.61 -44.91
N LEU A 7 -18.00 -8.50 -43.94
CA LEU A 7 -17.45 -9.87 -44.03
C LEU A 7 -15.99 -9.99 -44.53
N LEU A 8 -15.07 -10.78 -43.96
CA LEU A 8 -15.08 -12.15 -43.42
C LEU A 8 -13.68 -12.33 -42.75
N VAL A 9 -13.44 -13.00 -41.62
CA VAL A 9 -13.14 -14.45 -41.46
C VAL A 9 -12.72 -14.70 -40.00
N LEU A 10 -13.27 -15.74 -39.37
CA LEU A 10 -12.81 -16.36 -38.12
C LEU A 10 -11.42 -17.01 -38.30
N SER A 11 -10.52 -16.87 -37.33
CA SER A 11 -9.43 -17.83 -37.10
C SER A 11 -9.10 -17.96 -35.60
N VAL A 12 -9.42 -19.14 -35.06
CA VAL A 12 -9.00 -19.66 -33.75
C VAL A 12 -7.53 -20.09 -33.82
N ALA A 13 -6.70 -19.71 -32.85
CA ALA A 13 -5.50 -20.46 -32.48
C ALA A 13 -5.07 -20.11 -31.04
N ALA A 14 -5.21 -21.09 -30.15
CA ALA A 14 -4.53 -21.12 -28.86
C ALA A 14 -3.03 -21.41 -29.07
N VAL A 15 -2.14 -20.67 -28.40
CA VAL A 15 -0.78 -21.15 -28.11
C VAL A 15 -0.30 -20.61 -26.76
N SER A 16 -0.13 -21.55 -25.83
CA SER A 16 0.66 -21.43 -24.61
C SER A 16 2.11 -21.09 -24.94
N ALA A 17 2.67 -20.06 -24.32
CA ALA A 17 4.11 -19.80 -24.34
C ALA A 17 4.69 -20.00 -22.93
N CYS A 18 5.07 -21.25 -22.65
CA CYS A 18 6.02 -21.61 -21.60
C CYS A 18 7.44 -21.33 -22.11
N ASN A 19 8.23 -20.49 -21.45
CA ASN A 19 9.66 -20.38 -21.72
C ASN A 19 10.47 -21.34 -20.82
N LYS A 20 10.80 -22.47 -21.45
CA LYS A 20 11.97 -23.36 -21.42
C LYS A 20 13.10 -23.16 -20.37
N SER A 21 13.47 -24.29 -19.77
CA SER A 21 14.51 -24.57 -18.75
C SER A 21 15.97 -24.57 -19.24
N THR A 22 16.90 -24.30 -18.31
CA THR A 22 18.26 -24.87 -18.27
C THR A 22 18.67 -25.13 -16.80
N ALA A 23 19.00 -26.39 -16.46
CA ALA A 23 19.80 -26.79 -15.28
C ALA A 23 21.20 -27.22 -15.80
N PRO A 24 22.32 -27.35 -15.03
CA PRO A 24 22.39 -28.14 -13.78
C PRO A 24 23.48 -27.73 -12.72
N SER A 25 23.45 -28.37 -11.53
CA SER A 25 24.58 -29.07 -10.84
C SER A 25 24.51 -29.05 -9.29
N THR A 26 24.38 -30.26 -8.73
CA THR A 26 24.82 -30.82 -7.43
C THR A 26 26.31 -30.51 -7.11
N SER A 27 26.87 -30.29 -5.91
CA SER A 27 26.60 -30.43 -4.45
C SER A 27 27.73 -29.65 -3.68
N PRO A 28 27.99 -29.74 -2.34
CA PRO A 28 27.18 -29.85 -1.10
C PRO A 28 27.48 -28.69 -0.07
N GLU A 29 26.77 -28.68 1.08
CA GLU A 29 27.11 -28.01 2.37
C GLU A 29 27.38 -26.48 2.35
N SER A 30 26.54 -25.62 2.90
CA SER A 30 26.24 -25.53 4.33
C SER A 30 24.83 -25.01 4.58
N SER A 31 24.13 -25.70 5.47
CA SER A 31 22.85 -25.30 6.04
C SER A 31 23.00 -24.03 6.88
N THR A 32 22.90 -22.88 6.24
CA THR A 32 22.33 -21.69 6.89
C THR A 32 20.96 -21.47 6.27
N PRO A 33 19.88 -21.36 7.06
CA PRO A 33 18.63 -20.88 6.51
C PRO A 33 18.90 -19.45 6.03
N SER A 34 19.13 -19.28 4.73
CA SER A 34 18.98 -17.98 4.10
C SER A 34 17.58 -17.52 4.47
N VAL A 35 17.52 -16.54 5.35
CA VAL A 35 16.30 -15.78 5.65
C VAL A 35 16.00 -14.98 4.40
N SER A 36 15.61 -15.67 3.33
CA SER A 36 14.70 -15.16 2.33
C SER A 36 13.43 -14.91 3.11
N LYS A 37 13.32 -13.78 3.82
CA LYS A 37 12.07 -13.37 4.47
C LYS A 37 11.07 -13.28 3.32
N PRO A 38 10.20 -14.28 3.13
CA PRO A 38 9.10 -14.11 2.21
C PRO A 38 8.26 -13.01 2.86
N HIS A 39 7.68 -12.13 2.06
CA HIS A 39 6.53 -11.28 2.42
C HIS A 39 6.09 -11.47 3.88
N ASP A 40 6.54 -10.60 4.78
CA ASP A 40 6.11 -10.69 6.17
C ASP A 40 4.58 -10.58 6.23
N GLY A 41 3.99 -10.88 7.39
CA GLY A 41 2.53 -10.92 7.50
C GLY A 41 1.84 -9.61 7.05
N VAL A 42 2.53 -8.47 7.08
CA VAL A 42 2.03 -7.21 6.49
C VAL A 42 1.92 -7.30 4.98
N GLN A 43 2.99 -7.67 4.30
CA GLN A 43 3.00 -7.74 2.84
C GLN A 43 2.08 -8.85 2.32
N GLN A 44 1.99 -9.97 3.06
CA GLN A 44 0.98 -11.00 2.78
C GLN A 44 -0.44 -10.44 2.91
N LYS A 45 -0.74 -9.74 4.02
CA LYS A 45 -2.09 -9.22 4.25
C LYS A 45 -2.48 -8.12 3.26
N LEU A 46 -1.52 -7.31 2.82
CA LEU A 46 -1.71 -6.32 1.77
C LEU A 46 -2.03 -6.98 0.43
N ALA A 47 -1.30 -8.04 0.06
CA ALA A 47 -1.57 -8.80 -1.16
C ALA A 47 -2.94 -9.50 -1.09
N GLU A 48 -3.34 -10.01 0.09
CA GLU A 48 -4.69 -10.56 0.31
C GLU A 48 -5.79 -9.52 0.06
N TYR A 49 -5.61 -8.29 0.55
CA TYR A 49 -6.59 -7.21 0.34
C TYR A 49 -6.61 -6.70 -1.10
N ALA A 50 -5.44 -6.51 -1.72
CA ALA A 50 -5.33 -5.97 -3.07
C ALA A 50 -5.75 -6.98 -4.15
N GLY A 51 -5.51 -8.27 -3.90
CA GLY A 51 -5.76 -9.36 -4.84
C GLY A 51 -4.54 -9.69 -5.72
N ALA A 52 -4.60 -10.84 -6.40
CA ALA A 52 -3.47 -11.44 -7.10
C ALA A 52 -2.92 -10.62 -8.29
N SER A 53 -3.71 -9.69 -8.84
CA SER A 53 -3.31 -8.81 -9.94
C SER A 53 -2.76 -7.45 -9.47
N ALA A 54 -2.54 -7.29 -8.18
CA ALA A 54 -2.09 -6.02 -7.61
C ALA A 54 -0.67 -5.67 -8.01
N ALA A 55 -0.45 -4.39 -8.31
CA ALA A 55 0.88 -3.84 -8.48
C ALA A 55 1.58 -3.73 -7.11
N ASP A 56 2.78 -4.28 -7.00
CA ASP A 56 3.68 -4.01 -5.87
C ASP A 56 4.35 -2.66 -6.08
N CYS A 57 3.89 -1.63 -5.37
CA CYS A 57 4.49 -0.30 -5.40
C CYS A 57 5.70 -0.16 -4.47
N GLY A 58 6.15 -1.29 -3.91
CA GLY A 58 7.35 -1.39 -3.13
C GLY A 58 7.11 -1.36 -1.63
N ARG A 59 8.20 -1.65 -0.94
CA ARG A 59 8.31 -1.62 0.51
C ARG A 59 9.52 -0.80 0.91
N LEU A 60 9.30 0.24 1.71
CA LEU A 60 10.31 1.27 1.95
C LEU A 60 10.57 1.43 3.44
N ASP A 61 11.83 1.46 3.83
CA ASP A 61 12.18 1.92 5.18
C ASP A 61 11.90 3.43 5.33
N VAL A 62 11.61 3.90 6.54
CA VAL A 62 11.45 5.35 6.81
C VAL A 62 12.64 6.23 6.45
N ARG A 63 13.83 5.64 6.31
CA ARG A 63 15.07 6.29 5.86
C ARG A 63 15.24 6.23 4.35
N ALA A 64 14.29 5.67 3.60
CA ALA A 64 14.30 5.71 2.14
C ALA A 64 14.43 7.15 1.67
N ASN A 65 15.24 7.35 0.63
CA ASN A 65 15.47 8.70 0.11
C ASN A 65 14.21 9.22 -0.60
N GLU A 66 14.23 10.51 -0.95
CA GLU A 66 13.10 11.20 -1.57
C GLU A 66 12.70 10.55 -2.90
N ALA A 67 13.67 10.15 -3.74
CA ALA A 67 13.39 9.54 -5.04
C ALA A 67 12.68 8.18 -4.89
N GLN A 68 13.10 7.35 -3.93
CA GLN A 68 12.44 6.08 -3.62
C GLN A 68 11.02 6.30 -3.12
N THR A 69 10.85 7.21 -2.16
CA THR A 69 9.54 7.54 -1.58
C THR A 69 8.59 8.09 -2.63
N LYS A 70 9.09 8.97 -3.51
CA LYS A 70 8.33 9.52 -4.63
C LYS A 70 7.95 8.45 -5.64
N SER A 71 8.86 7.57 -6.03
CA SER A 71 8.57 6.50 -6.99
C SER A 71 7.48 5.54 -6.49
N ALA A 72 7.55 5.15 -5.22
CA ALA A 72 6.52 4.30 -4.60
C ALA A 72 5.18 5.04 -4.46
N GLY A 73 5.23 6.31 -4.09
CA GLY A 73 4.05 7.16 -4.00
C GLY A 73 3.36 7.35 -5.36
N ASP A 74 4.12 7.66 -6.40
CA ASP A 74 3.62 7.84 -7.76
C ASP A 74 2.99 6.53 -8.28
N CYS A 75 3.62 5.37 -8.05
CA CYS A 75 3.04 4.07 -8.38
C CYS A 75 1.66 3.85 -7.72
N ALA A 76 1.58 4.04 -6.39
CA ALA A 76 0.35 3.79 -5.65
C ALA A 76 -0.76 4.78 -6.06
N MET A 77 -0.42 6.05 -6.26
CA MET A 77 -1.36 7.08 -6.69
C MET A 77 -1.85 6.83 -8.12
N GLN A 78 -0.97 6.45 -9.05
CA GLN A 78 -1.35 6.12 -10.43
C GLN A 78 -2.25 4.89 -10.47
N ALA A 79 -1.93 3.84 -9.71
CA ALA A 79 -2.76 2.65 -9.64
C ALA A 79 -4.14 2.97 -9.07
N SER A 80 -4.21 3.73 -7.97
CA SER A 80 -5.46 4.16 -7.37
C SER A 80 -6.32 4.99 -8.32
N GLN A 81 -5.74 5.96 -9.02
CA GLN A 81 -6.45 6.80 -10.00
C GLN A 81 -6.94 5.97 -11.21
N GLY A 82 -6.14 4.99 -11.63
CA GLY A 82 -6.47 4.05 -12.69
C GLY A 82 -7.43 2.92 -12.27
N LYS A 83 -7.92 2.92 -11.02
CA LYS A 83 -8.71 1.83 -10.42
C LYS A 83 -8.04 0.46 -10.62
N LYS A 84 -6.72 0.43 -10.47
CA LYS A 84 -5.90 -0.77 -10.54
C LYS A 84 -5.57 -1.22 -9.11
N PRO A 85 -5.64 -2.52 -8.83
CA PRO A 85 -5.22 -3.00 -7.53
C PRO A 85 -3.73 -2.74 -7.33
N PHE A 86 -3.35 -2.38 -6.10
CA PHE A 86 -1.97 -2.08 -5.73
C PHE A 86 -1.75 -2.32 -4.25
N TYR A 87 -0.49 -2.39 -3.83
CA TYR A 87 -0.12 -2.23 -2.44
C TYR A 87 1.24 -1.56 -2.28
N VAL A 88 1.42 -0.86 -1.17
CA VAL A 88 2.68 -0.24 -0.76
C VAL A 88 2.85 -0.41 0.75
N ALA A 89 4.09 -0.63 1.20
CA ALA A 89 4.42 -0.78 2.60
C ALA A 89 5.58 0.13 3.04
N TYR A 90 5.58 0.50 4.31
CA TYR A 90 6.56 1.35 4.95
C TYR A 90 7.01 0.73 6.26
N ASP A 91 8.32 0.52 6.40
CA ASP A 91 8.94 -0.02 7.60
C ASP A 91 9.45 1.09 8.50
N MET A 92 8.95 1.09 9.73
CA MET A 92 9.38 1.90 10.85
C MET A 92 10.09 1.02 11.89
N PRO A 93 10.97 1.59 12.73
CA PRO A 93 11.51 0.86 13.87
C PRO A 93 10.39 0.28 14.74
N GLY A 94 10.29 -1.05 14.81
CA GLY A 94 9.28 -1.76 15.61
C GLY A 94 7.87 -1.83 15.02
N MET A 95 7.64 -1.29 13.81
CA MET A 95 6.32 -1.30 13.16
C MET A 95 6.43 -1.31 11.64
N SER A 96 5.54 -2.01 10.96
CA SER A 96 5.38 -1.87 9.50
C SER A 96 3.95 -1.45 9.21
N VAL A 97 3.74 -0.52 8.27
CA VAL A 97 2.41 -0.07 7.86
C VAL A 97 2.31 -0.04 6.35
N GLY A 98 1.16 -0.38 5.79
CA GLY A 98 0.94 -0.28 4.36
C GLY A 98 -0.49 0.05 4.01
N VAL A 99 -0.66 0.33 2.72
CA VAL A 99 -1.94 0.63 2.10
C VAL A 99 -2.11 -0.25 0.87
N ALA A 100 -3.29 -0.85 0.73
CA ALA A 100 -3.67 -1.65 -0.41
C ALA A 100 -4.91 -1.06 -1.07
N GLY A 101 -4.99 -1.09 -2.39
CA GLY A 101 -6.20 -0.85 -3.16
C GLY A 101 -6.61 -2.14 -3.87
N ASN A 102 -7.89 -2.50 -3.84
CA ASN A 102 -8.40 -3.67 -4.54
C ASN A 102 -9.02 -3.32 -5.91
N ALA A 103 -9.47 -4.32 -6.65
CA ALA A 103 -10.10 -4.15 -7.97
C ALA A 103 -11.42 -3.35 -7.94
N GLU A 104 -12.09 -3.27 -6.79
CA GLU A 104 -13.30 -2.46 -6.59
C GLU A 104 -12.97 -0.99 -6.29
N GLY A 105 -11.69 -0.64 -6.14
CA GLY A 105 -11.24 0.68 -5.72
C GLY A 105 -11.39 0.92 -4.22
N LYS A 106 -11.64 -0.12 -3.42
CA LYS A 106 -11.61 -0.03 -1.96
C LYS A 106 -10.16 0.03 -1.49
N LEU A 107 -9.95 0.82 -0.44
CA LEU A 107 -8.65 1.01 0.17
C LEU A 107 -8.62 0.33 1.54
N PHE A 108 -7.52 -0.33 1.84
CA PHE A 108 -7.27 -1.03 3.09
C PHE A 108 -5.94 -0.57 3.66
N THR A 109 -5.83 -0.54 4.98
CA THR A 109 -4.56 -0.37 5.67
C THR A 109 -4.21 -1.64 6.42
N VAL A 110 -2.92 -1.92 6.51
CA VAL A 110 -2.36 -3.03 7.29
C VAL A 110 -1.23 -2.47 8.12
N GLN A 111 -1.14 -2.89 9.38
CA GLN A 111 -0.03 -2.57 10.26
C GLN A 111 0.44 -3.82 11.00
N SER A 112 1.72 -3.86 11.35
CA SER A 112 2.30 -4.83 12.27
C SER A 112 2.97 -4.12 13.43
N GLN A 113 2.67 -4.55 14.65
CA GLN A 113 3.32 -4.08 15.86
C GLN A 113 3.56 -5.28 16.78
N GLY A 114 4.79 -5.44 17.28
CA GLY A 114 5.15 -6.54 18.18
C GLY A 114 4.90 -7.94 17.57
N GLY A 115 4.97 -8.06 16.23
CA GLY A 115 4.70 -9.30 15.50
C GLY A 115 3.22 -9.61 15.23
N SER A 116 2.30 -8.78 15.74
CA SER A 116 0.86 -8.91 15.45
C SER A 116 0.49 -8.07 14.23
N VAL A 117 -0.12 -8.69 13.23
CA VAL A 117 -0.60 -8.02 12.02
C VAL A 117 -2.08 -7.72 12.15
N THR A 118 -2.46 -6.47 11.97
CA THR A 118 -3.84 -6.01 11.93
C THR A 118 -4.08 -5.24 10.63
N GLY A 119 -5.33 -5.18 10.19
CA GLY A 119 -5.69 -4.37 9.04
C GLY A 119 -7.19 -4.12 9.00
N GLY A 120 -7.60 -3.16 8.18
CA GLY A 120 -8.98 -2.75 8.06
C GLY A 120 -9.21 -1.76 6.93
N ASP A 121 -10.46 -1.40 6.70
CA ASP A 121 -10.86 -0.43 5.68
C ASP A 121 -10.28 0.96 5.97
N CYS A 122 -9.89 1.65 4.91
CA CYS A 122 -9.45 3.03 5.00
C CYS A 122 -10.64 3.99 5.18
N PRO A 123 -10.55 4.95 6.12
CA PRO A 123 -11.64 5.91 6.36
C PRO A 123 -11.69 7.03 5.30
N SER A 124 -10.65 7.18 4.47
CA SER A 124 -10.57 8.26 3.48
C SER A 124 -9.89 7.79 2.19
N GLN A 125 -9.91 8.69 1.20
CA GLN A 125 -9.24 8.48 -0.08
C GLN A 125 -7.71 8.46 0.08
N LEU A 126 -7.05 7.84 -0.90
CA LEU A 126 -5.59 7.78 -0.97
C LEU A 126 -4.99 9.17 -1.18
N ARG A 127 -3.94 9.50 -0.43
CA ARG A 127 -3.21 10.76 -0.54
C ARG A 127 -1.75 10.60 -0.17
N VAL A 128 -0.95 11.59 -0.52
CA VAL A 128 0.45 11.69 -0.10
C VAL A 128 0.55 12.56 1.16
N ALA A 129 1.16 12.03 2.22
CA ALA A 129 1.43 12.76 3.45
C ALA A 129 2.62 13.72 3.27
N ALA A 130 2.83 14.63 4.23
CA ALA A 130 3.99 15.54 4.24
C ALA A 130 5.35 14.81 4.26
N SER A 131 5.37 13.54 4.65
CA SER A 131 6.54 12.66 4.60
C SER A 131 6.83 12.09 3.20
N GLY A 132 6.01 12.39 2.19
CA GLY A 132 6.06 11.77 0.87
C GLY A 132 5.43 10.37 0.81
N ARG A 133 5.09 9.77 1.96
CA ARG A 133 4.46 8.45 2.02
C ARG A 133 2.97 8.52 1.72
N VAL A 134 2.47 7.47 1.11
CA VAL A 134 1.05 7.31 0.82
C VAL A 134 0.29 6.86 2.07
N THR A 135 -0.88 7.46 2.27
CA THR A 135 -1.79 7.15 3.37
C THR A 135 -3.22 7.32 2.91
N CYS A 136 -4.14 6.68 3.62
CA CYS A 136 -5.58 6.81 3.41
C CYS A 136 -6.30 7.39 4.64
N PHE A 137 -5.54 7.98 5.57
CA PHE A 137 -6.07 8.68 6.75
C PHE A 137 -6.06 10.19 6.54
N ALA A 138 -7.11 10.90 6.92
CA ALA A 138 -7.17 12.36 6.85
C ALA A 138 -6.13 13.04 7.78
N PRO A 139 -5.67 14.26 7.48
CA PRO A 139 -4.75 14.96 8.35
C PRO A 139 -5.49 15.36 9.63
N GLY A 140 -4.90 15.05 10.79
CA GLY A 140 -5.56 15.16 12.10
C GLY A 140 -6.23 13.88 12.59
N ASP A 141 -6.34 12.84 11.76
CA ASP A 141 -6.95 11.55 12.08
C ASP A 141 -5.94 10.53 12.67
N MET A 142 -4.83 11.02 13.24
CA MET A 142 -3.78 10.17 13.85
C MET A 142 -4.23 9.48 15.16
N GLY A 143 -5.54 9.38 15.41
CA GLY A 143 -6.15 8.65 16.53
C GLY A 143 -6.66 7.26 16.16
N SER A 144 -6.76 6.92 14.88
CA SER A 144 -7.49 5.73 14.42
C SER A 144 -6.63 4.48 14.21
N MET A 145 -5.31 4.54 14.45
CA MET A 145 -4.37 3.40 14.31
C MET A 145 -4.22 2.52 15.57
N SER A 146 -5.06 2.72 16.58
CA SER A 146 -5.05 1.94 17.83
C SER A 146 -6.23 0.97 17.90
N GLY A 147 -6.31 0.04 16.95
CA GLY A 147 -7.19 -1.13 17.06
C GLY A 147 -8.68 -0.84 16.89
N SER A 148 -9.33 -1.62 16.03
CA SER A 148 -10.63 -2.25 16.28
C SER A 148 -11.61 -1.58 17.27
N HIS A 149 -11.96 -0.31 17.08
CA HIS A 149 -13.08 0.31 17.76
C HIS A 149 -14.04 0.88 16.73
N ALA A 150 -15.17 0.17 16.61
CA ALA A 150 -16.36 0.66 15.95
C ALA A 150 -16.64 2.12 16.34
N ALA A 151 -17.12 2.88 15.37
CA ALA A 151 -17.62 4.24 15.52
C ALA A 151 -18.44 4.40 16.81
N GLY A 152 -17.77 4.92 17.84
CA GLY A 152 -18.35 5.23 19.14
C GLY A 152 -18.01 6.68 19.45
N THR A 153 -18.89 7.58 19.01
CA THR A 153 -19.17 8.90 19.62
C THR A 153 -17.99 9.57 20.35
N MET A 154 -17.24 10.42 19.66
CA MET A 154 -16.38 11.40 20.35
C MET A 154 -17.28 12.46 21.02
N SER A 155 -17.16 12.56 22.33
CA SER A 155 -17.75 13.60 23.16
C SER A 155 -17.09 14.96 22.86
N PRO A 156 -17.84 16.06 22.66
CA PRO A 156 -17.26 17.37 22.37
C PRO A 156 -16.69 17.97 23.66
N GLY A 157 -15.37 17.93 23.86
CA GLY A 157 -14.81 18.53 25.08
C GLY A 157 -13.30 18.58 25.29
N ALA A 158 -12.45 18.09 24.37
CA ALA A 158 -11.00 18.18 24.57
C ALA A 158 -10.43 19.44 23.91
N ALA A 159 -10.19 20.47 24.72
CA ALA A 159 -9.51 21.69 24.33
C ALA A 159 -8.09 21.43 23.81
N ASN A 160 -7.73 22.08 22.71
CA ASN A 160 -6.41 22.05 22.08
C ASN A 160 -5.39 22.82 22.93
N PRO A 161 -4.28 22.23 23.43
CA PRO A 161 -3.36 22.90 24.35
C PRO A 161 -2.35 23.84 23.67
N HIS A 162 -2.45 24.03 22.34
CA HIS A 162 -1.55 24.89 21.57
C HIS A 162 -2.19 26.19 21.04
N ALA A 163 -3.34 26.60 21.58
CA ALA A 163 -4.00 27.85 21.21
C ALA A 163 -3.94 28.86 22.36
N GLY A 164 -2.86 29.62 22.47
CA GLY A 164 -2.84 30.79 23.36
C GLY A 164 -1.50 31.51 23.42
N GLY A 165 -1.42 32.68 22.79
CA GLY A 165 -0.40 33.68 23.17
C GLY A 165 0.12 34.60 22.07
N SER A 166 -0.75 35.39 21.44
CA SER A 166 -0.35 36.51 20.56
C SER A 166 -0.20 37.82 21.36
N LYS A 167 1.01 38.38 21.46
CA LYS A 167 1.42 39.80 21.27
C LYS A 167 2.64 40.22 22.13
N PRO A 168 3.61 40.97 21.57
CA PRO A 168 4.62 41.70 22.36
C PRO A 168 4.07 43.03 22.91
N PRO A 169 4.56 43.51 24.07
CA PRO A 169 4.12 44.78 24.65
C PRO A 169 4.82 45.98 23.98
N ASN A 170 4.03 47.03 23.74
CA ASN A 170 4.44 48.34 23.27
C ASN A 170 5.21 49.08 24.38
N LYS A 171 6.30 49.77 24.05
CA LYS A 171 6.92 50.80 24.90
C LYS A 171 7.43 51.94 24.03
#